data_AF-A0A2E0Q950-F1
#
_entry.id   AF-A0A2E0Q950-F1
#
_cell.length_a   1.000
_cell.length_b   1.000
_cell.length_c   1.000
_cell.angle_alpha   90.00
_cell.angle_beta   90.00
_cell.angle_gamma   90.00
#
_symmetry.space_group_name_H-M   'P 1'
#
loop_
_entity.id
_entity.type
_entity.pdbx_description
1 polymer ?
#
loop_
_entity_poly.entity_id
_entity_poly.type
_entity_poly.pdbx_seq_one_letter_code
_entity_poly.pdbx_strand_id
1 'polypeptide(L)'
;MTQNNVQSKTIKNDNIAPLKAEHILPPPSHIQSKKSFLSLSLIVCVFIPAIIAAFYFLFLASDIYVSETRFAVQVEQSGIPALADGFAQIVAQGPAGNDSFIVKSFIESPALIRTLIDKHNLMQILNDNRASFYIKLPTDASKEAIFNRFNRLVKLKYDTTTDILVLTARGFTPKQAQDLAEAILIETESFVNNSSKRIQEDSLQFAQEKAAESEQNLIDINKEIMNFRNSNENFDPTTEATGVMGIMQNLEVELAKAQAERKAALEFYNQNSPKVQSMNAQIRALQNQINDMNAQVATKEGAPLSQLLEDYETLKAKQDFALQRYQTTLVSLETAQLEAQKKQKYLIRIVEPTLPEDAAEPQRLYATITVFFLLLIGYSIGRLILDALRDSMI
;
A
#
# COMPACT_ATOMS: atom_id res chain seq x y z
N MET A 1 -87.53 -12.19 -26.50
CA MET A 1 -88.89 -11.61 -26.57
C MET A 1 -88.74 -10.11 -26.69
N THR A 2 -88.88 -9.62 -27.94
CA THR A 2 -89.95 -8.69 -28.40
C THR A 2 -89.59 -7.24 -28.11
N GLN A 3 -89.15 -6.50 -29.14
CA GLN A 3 -89.97 -5.65 -30.02
C GLN A 3 -89.98 -4.20 -29.48
N ASN A 4 -89.52 -3.17 -30.21
CA ASN A 4 -89.97 -2.57 -31.48
C ASN A 4 -90.67 -1.23 -31.21
N ASN A 5 -90.27 -0.24 -32.01
CA ASN A 5 -91.12 0.78 -32.66
C ASN A 5 -91.62 2.04 -31.92
N VAL A 6 -90.92 3.15 -32.21
CA VAL A 6 -91.36 4.39 -32.91
C VAL A 6 -92.83 4.88 -32.79
N GLN A 7 -92.98 6.15 -32.38
CA GLN A 7 -93.92 7.17 -32.93
C GLN A 7 -93.28 8.57 -32.69
N SER A 8 -92.93 9.42 -33.66
CA SER A 8 -93.70 10.21 -34.64
C SER A 8 -94.62 11.30 -34.07
N LYS A 9 -94.23 12.59 -34.20
CA LYS A 9 -95.11 13.66 -34.73
C LYS A 9 -94.38 14.99 -34.95
N THR A 10 -94.71 15.60 -36.08
CA THR A 10 -94.18 16.83 -36.68
C THR A 10 -95.33 17.79 -36.95
N ILE A 11 -95.22 19.09 -36.63
CA ILE A 11 -96.01 20.21 -37.21
C ILE A 11 -95.11 21.48 -37.15
N LYS A 12 -94.56 21.97 -38.27
CA LYS A 12 -95.02 23.07 -39.18
C LYS A 12 -94.91 24.47 -38.53
N ASN A 13 -93.87 25.29 -38.80
CA ASN A 13 -93.50 26.11 -39.99
C ASN A 13 -94.31 27.41 -40.16
N ASP A 14 -93.64 28.57 -40.16
CA ASP A 14 -93.95 29.73 -41.01
C ASP A 14 -92.82 30.79 -41.04
N ASN A 15 -92.30 31.03 -42.27
CA ASN A 15 -91.93 32.28 -42.98
C ASN A 15 -91.32 33.49 -42.21
N ILE A 16 -90.27 34.15 -42.71
CA ILE A 16 -90.31 35.25 -43.73
C ILE A 16 -88.97 35.34 -44.53
N ALA A 17 -89.07 35.74 -45.80
CA ALA A 17 -88.03 35.89 -46.84
C ALA A 17 -87.41 37.32 -46.91
N PRO A 18 -86.76 37.77 -48.02
CA PRO A 18 -85.40 37.44 -48.51
C PRO A 18 -84.53 38.69 -48.80
N LEU A 19 -83.20 38.58 -48.86
CA LEU A 19 -82.33 39.50 -49.63
C LEU A 19 -81.10 38.76 -50.17
N LYS A 20 -80.83 38.98 -51.46
CA LYS A 20 -79.83 38.28 -52.29
C LYS A 20 -78.69 39.26 -52.60
N ALA A 21 -77.44 38.88 -52.29
CA ALA A 21 -76.22 39.40 -52.90
C ALA A 21 -75.05 38.43 -52.63
N GLU A 22 -74.87 37.50 -53.57
CA GLU A 22 -73.59 37.04 -54.16
C GLU A 22 -72.28 37.21 -53.35
N HIS A 23 -71.71 36.10 -52.84
CA HIS A 23 -70.26 35.94 -52.72
C HIS A 23 -69.84 34.46 -52.63
N ILE A 24 -69.52 33.87 -53.78
CA ILE A 24 -68.43 32.94 -54.08
C ILE A 24 -68.00 31.96 -52.96
N LEU A 25 -68.33 30.68 -53.13
CA LEU A 25 -67.61 29.54 -52.53
C LEU A 25 -66.19 29.46 -53.11
N PRO A 26 -65.14 29.26 -52.30
CA PRO A 26 -63.96 28.53 -52.74
C PRO A 26 -64.11 27.00 -52.46
N PRO A 27 -63.54 26.15 -53.32
CA PRO A 27 -63.76 24.69 -53.39
C PRO A 27 -63.03 23.92 -52.26
N PRO A 28 -63.30 22.61 -52.07
CA PRO A 28 -62.51 21.79 -51.14
C PRO A 28 -61.03 21.82 -51.54
N SER A 29 -60.20 22.40 -50.69
CA SER A 29 -58.76 22.48 -50.93
C SER A 29 -58.12 21.11 -50.76
N HIS A 30 -57.40 20.71 -51.81
CA HIS A 30 -56.59 19.51 -51.90
C HIS A 30 -55.62 19.40 -50.70
N ILE A 31 -55.80 18.38 -49.87
CA ILE A 31 -54.72 17.84 -49.02
C ILE A 31 -53.81 17.02 -49.93
N GLN A 32 -52.96 17.68 -50.72
CA GLN A 32 -51.94 17.01 -51.52
C GLN A 32 -50.54 17.59 -51.26
N SER A 33 -49.62 16.65 -51.04
CA SER A 33 -48.14 16.73 -51.16
C SER A 33 -47.24 17.18 -49.99
N LYS A 34 -47.71 17.42 -48.75
CA LYS A 34 -46.77 17.62 -47.61
C LYS A 34 -46.13 16.33 -47.05
N LYS A 35 -46.65 15.14 -47.37
CA LYS A 35 -46.09 13.86 -46.89
C LYS A 35 -44.75 13.51 -47.56
N SER A 36 -44.51 13.90 -48.81
CA SER A 36 -43.30 13.49 -49.56
C SER A 36 -42.03 14.22 -49.10
N PHE A 37 -42.11 15.52 -48.79
CA PHE A 37 -40.96 16.28 -48.29
C PHE A 37 -40.56 15.86 -46.87
N LEU A 38 -41.56 15.51 -46.04
CA LEU A 38 -41.38 14.97 -44.70
C LEU A 38 -40.73 13.58 -44.71
N SER A 39 -41.18 12.69 -45.59
CA SER A 39 -40.54 11.39 -45.77
C SER A 39 -39.13 11.50 -46.35
N LEU A 40 -38.89 12.46 -47.26
CA LEU A 40 -37.59 12.64 -47.90
C LEU A 40 -36.54 13.19 -46.92
N SER A 41 -36.90 14.17 -46.09
CA SER A 41 -36.03 14.70 -45.04
C SER A 41 -35.64 13.62 -44.02
N LEU A 42 -36.59 12.78 -43.62
CA LEU A 42 -36.35 11.66 -42.71
C LEU A 42 -35.43 10.60 -43.35
N ILE A 43 -35.66 10.23 -44.61
CA ILE A 43 -34.82 9.28 -45.35
C ILE A 43 -33.38 9.80 -45.49
N VAL A 44 -33.21 11.05 -45.88
CA VAL A 44 -31.88 11.62 -46.12
C VAL A 44 -31.11 11.88 -44.83
N CYS A 45 -31.78 12.26 -43.74
CA CYS A 45 -31.12 12.63 -42.48
C CYS A 45 -30.92 11.44 -41.53
N VAL A 46 -31.78 10.42 -41.58
CA VAL A 46 -31.73 9.26 -40.67
C VAL A 46 -31.30 8.00 -41.40
N PHE A 47 -31.99 7.62 -42.48
CA PHE A 47 -31.73 6.34 -43.14
C PHE A 47 -30.41 6.31 -43.90
N ILE A 48 -30.04 7.37 -44.63
CA ILE A 48 -28.75 7.41 -45.36
C ILE A 48 -27.56 7.32 -44.38
N PRO A 49 -27.47 8.14 -43.30
CA PRO A 49 -26.36 8.02 -42.35
C PRO A 49 -26.40 6.70 -41.56
N ALA A 50 -27.58 6.16 -41.27
CA ALA A 50 -27.70 4.85 -40.63
C ALA A 50 -27.20 3.71 -41.53
N ILE A 51 -27.47 3.74 -42.84
CA ILE A 51 -26.95 2.76 -43.80
C ILE A 51 -25.43 2.89 -43.93
N ILE A 52 -24.89 4.11 -43.97
CA ILE A 52 -23.44 4.34 -43.98
C ILE A 52 -22.80 3.81 -42.70
N ALA A 53 -23.40 4.06 -41.54
CA ALA A 53 -22.94 3.55 -40.26
C ALA A 53 -23.01 2.01 -40.21
N ALA A 54 -24.11 1.41 -40.67
CA ALA A 54 -24.26 -0.03 -40.77
C ALA A 54 -23.20 -0.64 -41.69
N PHE A 55 -22.94 -0.03 -42.84
CA PHE A 55 -21.89 -0.48 -43.75
C PHE A 55 -20.50 -0.41 -43.10
N TYR A 56 -20.21 0.67 -42.36
CA TYR A 56 -18.97 0.80 -41.61
C TYR A 56 -18.82 -0.29 -40.54
N PHE A 57 -19.81 -0.48 -39.67
CA PHE A 57 -19.73 -1.46 -38.59
C PHE A 57 -19.77 -2.92 -39.08
N LEU A 58 -20.39 -3.19 -40.22
CA LEU A 58 -20.48 -4.55 -40.77
C LEU A 58 -19.26 -4.94 -41.59
N PHE A 59 -18.66 -4.01 -42.35
CA PHE A 59 -17.60 -4.33 -43.33
C PHE A 59 -16.22 -3.75 -43.03
N LEU A 60 -16.13 -2.59 -42.35
CA LEU A 60 -14.86 -1.86 -42.15
C LEU A 60 -14.35 -1.92 -40.71
N ALA A 61 -15.23 -2.14 -39.74
CA ALA A 61 -14.83 -2.24 -38.35
C ALA A 61 -13.99 -3.49 -38.11
N SER A 62 -12.81 -3.29 -37.50
CA SER A 62 -11.91 -4.40 -37.16
C SER A 62 -12.50 -5.21 -36.02
N ASP A 63 -12.38 -6.54 -36.12
CA ASP A 63 -12.67 -7.43 -35.00
C ASP A 63 -11.61 -7.30 -33.92
N ILE A 64 -12.08 -7.08 -32.69
CA ILE A 64 -11.25 -6.97 -31.50
C ILE A 64 -11.60 -8.12 -30.56
N TYR A 65 -10.60 -8.94 -30.30
CA TYR A 65 -10.65 -10.07 -29.39
C TYR A 65 -10.15 -9.62 -28.02
N VAL A 66 -10.81 -10.10 -26.97
CA VAL A 66 -10.55 -9.69 -25.59
C VAL A 66 -10.17 -10.91 -24.77
N SER A 67 -8.93 -10.95 -24.31
CA SER A 67 -8.45 -11.94 -23.33
C SER A 67 -8.54 -11.35 -21.93
N GLU A 68 -9.17 -12.07 -21.01
CA GLU A 68 -9.26 -11.70 -19.60
C GLU A 68 -8.41 -12.63 -18.74
N THR A 69 -7.72 -12.07 -17.76
CA THR A 69 -7.02 -12.81 -16.71
C THR A 69 -7.29 -12.15 -15.37
N ARG A 70 -7.39 -12.96 -14.32
CA ARG A 70 -7.66 -12.51 -12.95
C ARG A 70 -6.56 -13.02 -12.05
N PHE A 71 -5.98 -12.14 -11.26
CA PHE A 71 -4.90 -12.49 -10.34
C PHE A 71 -4.96 -11.65 -9.08
N ALA A 72 -4.33 -12.13 -8.02
CA ALA A 72 -4.19 -11.44 -6.75
C ALA A 72 -2.74 -11.48 -6.30
N VAL A 73 -2.34 -10.50 -5.50
CA VAL A 73 -1.02 -10.48 -4.85
C VAL A 73 -1.20 -11.04 -3.44
N GLN A 74 -0.63 -12.22 -3.21
CA GLN A 74 -0.72 -12.86 -1.91
C GLN A 74 0.54 -12.54 -1.10
N VAL A 75 0.33 -12.09 0.15
CA VAL A 75 1.38 -12.02 1.16
C VAL A 75 1.25 -13.27 2.03
N GLU A 76 2.29 -14.11 2.05
CA GLU A 76 2.33 -15.22 3.01
C GLU A 76 2.57 -14.62 4.39
N GLN A 77 1.48 -14.44 5.16
CA GLN A 77 1.59 -14.02 6.55
C GLN A 77 2.27 -15.14 7.33
N SER A 78 3.53 -14.93 7.67
CA SER A 78 4.23 -15.66 8.72
C SER A 78 3.38 -15.56 9.99
N GLY A 79 2.65 -16.61 10.32
CA GLY A 79 2.01 -16.75 11.62
C GLY A 79 3.08 -16.80 12.69
N ILE A 80 3.51 -15.64 13.19
CA ILE A 80 4.19 -15.56 14.48
C ILE A 80 3.10 -15.84 15.51
N PRO A 81 3.19 -16.93 16.29
CA PRO A 81 2.23 -17.16 17.36
C PRO A 81 2.24 -15.96 18.30
N ALA A 82 1.04 -15.49 18.63
CA ALA A 82 0.74 -14.34 19.46
C ALA A 82 1.37 -14.44 20.87
N LEU A 83 2.68 -14.19 20.97
CA LEU A 83 3.42 -14.12 22.23
C LEU A 83 3.89 -12.69 22.56
N ALA A 84 3.49 -11.70 21.77
CA ALA A 84 3.73 -10.28 22.07
C ALA A 84 2.40 -9.52 21.93
N ASP A 85 1.62 -9.56 23.00
CA ASP A 85 0.35 -8.87 23.19
C ASP A 85 0.56 -7.34 23.00
N GLY A 86 -0.22 -6.74 22.11
CA GLY A 86 -0.40 -5.28 22.01
C GLY A 86 0.42 -4.51 20.96
N PHE A 87 1.76 -4.67 20.90
CA PHE A 87 2.58 -3.77 20.07
C PHE A 87 2.89 -4.31 18.65
N ALA A 88 3.02 -5.64 18.50
CA ALA A 88 3.35 -6.26 17.23
C ALA A 88 2.21 -6.16 16.19
N GLN A 89 0.95 -6.08 16.63
CA GLN A 89 -0.20 -5.92 15.71
C GLN A 89 -0.23 -4.57 15.01
N ILE A 90 0.36 -3.52 15.58
CA ILE A 90 0.35 -2.18 15.00
C ILE A 90 1.42 -2.05 13.90
N VAL A 91 2.54 -2.79 14.03
CA VAL A 91 3.63 -2.78 13.04
C VAL A 91 3.40 -3.79 11.91
N ALA A 92 2.75 -4.92 12.19
CA ALA A 92 2.48 -5.95 11.17
C ALA A 92 1.31 -5.62 10.22
N GLN A 93 0.48 -4.62 10.55
CA GLN A 93 -0.56 -4.10 9.64
C GLN A 93 0.01 -2.98 8.76
N GLY A 94 0.97 -3.33 7.89
CA GLY A 94 1.15 -2.56 6.67
C GLY A 94 -0.18 -2.56 5.89
N PRO A 95 -0.55 -1.48 5.17
CA PRO A 95 -1.88 -1.38 4.56
C PRO A 95 -2.11 -2.53 3.58
N ALA A 96 -2.91 -3.51 3.99
CA ALA A 96 -3.39 -4.58 3.12
C ALA A 96 -4.18 -3.91 1.97
N GLY A 97 -3.62 -3.92 0.77
CA GLY A 97 -4.13 -3.21 -0.41
C GLY A 97 -3.09 -2.38 -1.15
N ASN A 98 -1.98 -1.97 -0.51
CA ASN A 98 -0.94 -1.20 -1.22
C ASN A 98 -0.24 -2.03 -2.32
N ASP A 99 -0.07 -3.33 -2.12
CA ASP A 99 0.66 -4.18 -3.08
C ASP A 99 -0.09 -4.30 -4.42
N SER A 100 -1.42 -4.47 -4.39
CA SER A 100 -2.27 -4.46 -5.60
C SER A 100 -2.19 -3.12 -6.35
N PHE A 101 -2.10 -1.99 -5.63
CA PHE A 101 -1.90 -0.67 -6.25
C PHE A 101 -0.50 -0.49 -6.84
N ILE A 102 0.54 -1.04 -6.21
CA ILE A 102 1.91 -1.02 -6.74
C ILE A 102 1.96 -1.80 -8.04
N VAL A 103 1.35 -2.99 -8.08
CA VAL A 103 1.25 -3.82 -9.29
C VAL A 103 0.47 -3.10 -10.38
N LYS A 104 -0.68 -2.48 -10.04
CA LYS A 104 -1.44 -1.65 -10.99
C LYS A 104 -0.58 -0.53 -11.57
N SER A 105 0.14 0.20 -10.73
CA SER A 105 1.01 1.30 -11.15
C SER A 105 2.16 0.80 -12.04
N PHE A 106 2.69 -0.38 -11.78
CA PHE A 106 3.70 -1.02 -12.63
C PHE A 106 3.13 -1.39 -14.01
N ILE A 107 1.94 -1.99 -14.07
CA ILE A 107 1.28 -2.36 -15.33
C ILE A 107 0.96 -1.12 -16.19
N GLU A 108 0.52 -0.04 -15.55
CA GLU A 108 0.26 1.25 -16.20
C GLU A 108 1.54 2.06 -16.50
N SER A 109 2.71 1.57 -16.10
CA SER A 109 3.96 2.31 -16.25
C SER A 109 4.59 2.16 -17.65
N PRO A 110 5.33 3.19 -18.12
CA PRO A 110 6.15 3.07 -19.33
C PRO A 110 7.23 1.99 -19.25
N ALA A 111 7.63 1.58 -18.04
CA ALA A 111 8.67 0.58 -17.83
C ALA A 111 8.23 -0.81 -18.30
N LEU A 112 6.98 -1.19 -18.02
CA LEU A 112 6.41 -2.44 -18.55
C LEU A 112 6.37 -2.40 -20.08
N ILE A 113 5.88 -1.31 -20.67
CA ILE A 113 5.78 -1.17 -22.13
C ILE A 113 7.14 -1.35 -22.79
N ARG A 114 8.19 -0.73 -22.26
CA ARG A 114 9.56 -0.90 -22.76
C ARG A 114 9.98 -2.37 -22.71
N THR A 115 9.73 -3.03 -21.59
CA THR A 115 10.07 -4.44 -21.40
C THR A 115 9.32 -5.35 -22.39
N LEU A 116 8.04 -5.07 -22.63
CA LEU A 116 7.22 -5.79 -23.61
C LEU A 116 7.66 -5.53 -25.06
N ILE A 117 8.15 -4.34 -25.38
CA ILE A 117 8.75 -4.04 -26.69
C ILE A 117 10.02 -4.86 -26.88
N ASP A 118 10.90 -4.87 -25.87
CA ASP A 118 12.23 -5.48 -25.96
C ASP A 118 12.16 -7.02 -25.95
N LYS A 119 11.25 -7.62 -25.16
CA LYS A 119 11.19 -9.08 -24.95
C LYS A 119 10.03 -9.79 -25.66
N HIS A 120 8.89 -9.12 -25.84
CA HIS A 120 7.63 -9.75 -26.26
C HIS A 120 7.10 -9.20 -27.59
N ASN A 121 7.94 -8.48 -28.35
CA ASN A 121 7.62 -7.94 -29.67
C ASN A 121 6.30 -7.13 -29.70
N LEU A 122 6.00 -6.37 -28.63
CA LEU A 122 4.76 -5.61 -28.50
C LEU A 122 4.47 -4.72 -29.72
N MET A 123 5.50 -4.19 -30.37
CA MET A 123 5.37 -3.37 -31.59
C MET A 123 4.62 -4.08 -32.72
N GLN A 124 4.73 -5.40 -32.85
CA GLN A 124 4.01 -6.18 -33.85
C GLN A 124 2.49 -6.19 -33.57
N ILE A 125 2.10 -6.27 -32.30
CA ILE A 125 0.70 -6.25 -31.86
C ILE A 125 0.12 -4.83 -32.01
N LEU A 126 0.92 -3.80 -31.69
CA LEU A 126 0.48 -2.40 -31.78
C LEU A 126 0.27 -1.93 -33.23
N ASN A 127 1.12 -2.39 -34.16
CA ASN A 127 1.16 -2.00 -35.57
C ASN A 127 0.45 -2.98 -36.52
N ASP A 128 -0.44 -3.85 -36.03
CA ASP A 128 -1.15 -4.80 -36.88
C ASP A 128 -1.89 -4.09 -38.03
N ASN A 129 -1.72 -4.60 -39.25
CA ASN A 129 -2.38 -4.11 -40.46
C ASN A 129 -3.90 -4.32 -40.45
N ARG A 130 -4.41 -5.21 -39.60
CA ARG A 130 -5.86 -5.42 -39.39
C ARG A 130 -6.50 -4.27 -38.65
N ALA A 131 -5.73 -3.40 -37.99
CA ALA A 131 -6.26 -2.21 -37.33
C ALA A 131 -6.83 -1.21 -38.35
N SER A 132 -8.07 -0.76 -38.12
CA SER A 132 -8.68 0.34 -38.89
C SER A 132 -7.77 1.59 -38.90
N PHE A 133 -7.87 2.40 -39.96
CA PHE A 133 -7.03 3.59 -40.17
C PHE A 133 -6.96 4.54 -38.96
N TYR A 134 -8.09 4.75 -38.27
CA TYR A 134 -8.18 5.59 -37.05
C TYR A 134 -7.44 5.03 -35.83
N ILE A 135 -7.16 3.73 -35.87
CA ILE A 135 -6.59 2.93 -34.79
C ILE A 135 -5.11 2.64 -35.10
N LYS A 136 -4.61 2.90 -36.31
CA LYS A 136 -3.23 2.57 -36.69
C LYS A 136 -2.22 3.53 -36.06
N LEU A 137 -1.08 3.02 -35.62
CA LEU A 137 0.04 3.83 -35.17
C LEU A 137 0.76 4.43 -36.39
N PRO A 138 1.16 5.72 -36.37
CA PRO A 138 1.99 6.29 -37.42
C PRO A 138 3.38 5.63 -37.44
N THR A 139 4.03 5.61 -38.60
CA THR A 139 5.32 4.94 -38.82
C THR A 139 6.46 5.52 -37.96
N ASP A 140 6.32 6.77 -37.53
CA ASP A 140 7.22 7.47 -36.60
C ASP A 140 6.46 7.88 -35.32
N ALA A 141 5.90 6.87 -34.63
CA ALA A 141 5.10 7.10 -33.43
C ALA A 141 5.97 7.56 -32.26
N SER A 142 5.58 8.67 -31.62
CA SER A 142 6.22 9.10 -30.37
C SER A 142 5.96 8.09 -29.24
N LYS A 143 6.77 8.17 -28.18
CA LYS A 143 6.62 7.30 -26.99
C LYS A 143 5.23 7.47 -26.36
N GLU A 144 4.70 8.69 -26.37
CA GLU A 144 3.37 9.03 -25.86
C GLU A 144 2.27 8.40 -26.72
N ALA A 145 2.46 8.34 -28.05
CA ALA A 145 1.52 7.66 -28.93
C ALA A 145 1.48 6.14 -28.67
N ILE A 146 2.65 5.52 -28.45
CA ILE A 146 2.77 4.11 -28.06
C ILE A 146 2.10 3.86 -26.70
N PHE A 147 2.32 4.74 -25.72
CA PHE A 147 1.72 4.64 -24.39
C PHE A 147 0.19 4.74 -24.44
N ASN A 148 -0.34 5.77 -25.12
CA ASN A 148 -1.77 5.96 -25.29
C ASN A 148 -2.42 4.79 -26.04
N ARG A 149 -1.69 4.21 -27.00
CA ARG A 149 -2.11 3.01 -27.70
C ARG A 149 -2.21 1.81 -26.78
N PHE A 150 -1.16 1.56 -26.00
CA PHE A 150 -1.13 0.47 -25.04
C PHE A 150 -2.29 0.55 -24.03
N ASN A 151 -2.53 1.73 -23.45
CA ASN A 151 -3.63 1.94 -22.50
C ASN A 151 -5.04 1.77 -23.10
N ARG A 152 -5.18 1.82 -24.43
CA ARG A 152 -6.45 1.47 -25.10
C ARG A 152 -6.63 -0.03 -25.23
N LEU A 153 -5.54 -0.76 -25.50
CA LEU A 153 -5.58 -2.21 -25.66
C LEU A 153 -5.66 -2.93 -24.31
N VAL A 154 -4.93 -2.42 -23.32
CA VAL A 154 -4.79 -3.02 -21.99
C VAL A 154 -5.57 -2.18 -21.00
N LYS A 155 -6.49 -2.81 -20.27
CA LYS A 155 -7.20 -2.20 -19.14
C LYS A 155 -7.05 -3.08 -17.92
N LEU A 156 -6.72 -2.46 -16.80
CA LEU A 156 -6.68 -3.12 -15.50
C LEU A 156 -7.80 -2.56 -14.63
N LYS A 157 -8.58 -3.44 -14.02
CA LYS A 157 -9.57 -3.08 -13.00
C LYS A 157 -9.18 -3.72 -11.69
N TYR A 158 -9.28 -2.94 -10.62
CA TYR A 158 -9.08 -3.41 -9.26
C TYR A 158 -10.45 -3.52 -8.58
N ASP A 159 -10.78 -4.71 -8.10
CA ASP A 159 -11.98 -4.93 -7.29
C ASP A 159 -11.61 -4.81 -5.81
N THR A 160 -12.02 -3.69 -5.19
CA THR A 160 -11.76 -3.40 -3.78
C THR A 160 -12.44 -4.37 -2.82
N THR A 161 -13.45 -5.12 -3.29
CA THR A 161 -14.21 -6.06 -2.45
C THR A 161 -13.49 -7.40 -2.35
N THR A 162 -12.85 -7.83 -3.44
CA THR A 162 -12.19 -9.14 -3.55
C THR A 162 -10.66 -9.07 -3.52
N ASP A 163 -10.07 -7.87 -3.60
CA ASP A 163 -8.62 -7.64 -3.78
C ASP A 163 -8.05 -8.36 -5.02
N ILE A 164 -8.89 -8.52 -6.04
CA ILE A 164 -8.54 -9.15 -7.31
C ILE A 164 -8.29 -8.07 -8.37
N LEU A 165 -7.21 -8.25 -9.11
CA LEU A 165 -6.89 -7.50 -10.31
C LEU A 165 -7.41 -8.24 -11.54
N VAL A 166 -8.24 -7.56 -12.32
CA VAL A 166 -8.79 -8.05 -13.59
C VAL A 166 -8.10 -7.33 -14.73
N LEU A 167 -7.26 -8.05 -15.46
CA LEU A 167 -6.55 -7.57 -16.63
C LEU A 167 -7.30 -7.97 -17.89
N THR A 168 -7.60 -6.98 -18.71
CA THR A 168 -8.26 -7.13 -20.00
C THR A 168 -7.30 -6.69 -21.10
N ALA A 169 -6.82 -7.62 -21.90
CA ALA A 169 -5.97 -7.34 -23.06
C ALA A 169 -6.75 -7.50 -24.36
N ARG A 170 -6.64 -6.51 -25.25
CA ARG A 170 -7.25 -6.50 -26.57
C ARG A 170 -6.23 -6.81 -27.66
N GLY A 171 -6.63 -7.63 -28.63
CA GLY A 171 -5.85 -7.93 -29.82
C GLY A 171 -6.74 -8.02 -31.06
N PHE A 172 -6.13 -7.98 -32.25
CA PHE A 172 -6.83 -8.12 -33.54
C PHE A 172 -6.99 -9.59 -33.96
N THR A 173 -6.39 -10.50 -33.19
CA THR A 173 -6.57 -11.94 -33.30
C THR A 173 -6.72 -12.54 -31.90
N PRO A 174 -7.40 -13.70 -31.75
CA PRO A 174 -7.50 -14.41 -30.48
C PRO A 174 -6.13 -14.62 -29.82
N LYS A 175 -5.17 -15.10 -30.62
CA LYS A 175 -3.82 -15.41 -30.16
C LYS A 175 -3.06 -14.17 -29.69
N GLN A 176 -3.14 -13.05 -30.42
CA GLN A 176 -2.49 -11.81 -29.98
C GLN A 176 -3.06 -11.29 -28.67
N ALA A 177 -4.38 -11.38 -28.46
CA ALA A 177 -5.01 -10.96 -27.21
C ALA A 177 -4.50 -11.80 -26.02
N GLN A 178 -4.40 -13.11 -26.21
CA GLN A 178 -3.88 -14.04 -25.21
C GLN A 178 -2.38 -13.81 -24.96
N ASP A 179 -1.56 -13.77 -26.01
CA ASP A 179 -0.10 -13.58 -25.94
C ASP A 179 0.23 -12.26 -25.22
N LEU A 180 -0.54 -11.19 -25.47
CA LEU A 180 -0.36 -9.90 -24.79
C LEU A 180 -0.69 -9.99 -23.28
N ALA A 181 -1.80 -10.64 -22.92
CA ALA A 181 -2.17 -10.82 -21.53
C ALA A 181 -1.14 -11.67 -20.77
N GLU A 182 -0.68 -12.78 -21.38
CA GLU A 182 0.34 -13.65 -20.81
C GLU A 182 1.68 -12.93 -20.64
N ALA A 183 2.12 -12.17 -21.64
CA ALA A 183 3.34 -11.38 -21.55
C ALA A 183 3.31 -10.36 -20.40
N ILE A 184 2.19 -9.65 -20.23
CA ILE A 184 2.00 -8.72 -19.10
C ILE A 184 2.05 -9.48 -17.78
N LEU A 185 1.39 -10.63 -17.69
CA LEU A 185 1.32 -11.44 -16.48
C LEU A 185 2.70 -11.96 -16.06
N ILE A 186 3.50 -12.48 -17.01
CA ILE A 186 4.87 -12.96 -16.77
C ILE A 186 5.77 -11.85 -16.25
N GLU A 187 5.76 -10.68 -16.90
CA GLU A 187 6.61 -9.56 -16.46
C GLU A 187 6.15 -8.98 -15.12
N THR A 188 4.84 -9.01 -14.85
CA THR A 188 4.27 -8.59 -13.55
C THR A 188 4.66 -9.57 -12.44
N GLU A 189 4.57 -10.87 -12.69
CA GLU A 189 5.00 -11.90 -11.75
C GLU A 189 6.51 -11.78 -11.45
N SER A 190 7.32 -11.58 -12.48
CA SER A 190 8.75 -11.31 -12.34
C SER A 190 9.03 -10.05 -11.51
N PHE A 191 8.29 -8.96 -11.75
CA PHE A 191 8.41 -7.74 -10.96
C PHE A 191 8.10 -7.96 -9.47
N VAL A 192 6.98 -8.63 -9.15
CA VAL A 192 6.59 -8.93 -7.76
C VAL A 192 7.65 -9.81 -7.09
N ASN A 193 8.08 -10.88 -7.76
CA ASN A 193 9.08 -11.80 -7.22
C ASN A 193 10.43 -11.13 -6.99
N ASN A 194 10.91 -10.32 -7.94
CA ASN A 194 12.17 -9.59 -7.80
C ASN A 194 12.10 -8.51 -6.71
N SER A 195 10.97 -7.80 -6.60
CA SER A 195 10.77 -6.83 -5.53
C SER A 195 10.74 -7.51 -4.16
N SER A 196 10.07 -8.65 -4.03
CA SER A 196 10.03 -9.43 -2.79
C SER A 196 11.43 -9.91 -2.41
N LYS A 197 12.15 -10.49 -3.37
CA LYS A 197 13.52 -10.98 -3.16
C LYS A 197 14.45 -9.87 -2.70
N ARG A 198 14.39 -8.69 -3.35
CA ARG A 198 15.22 -7.54 -2.97
C ARG A 198 14.91 -7.04 -1.56
N ILE A 199 13.63 -6.95 -1.18
CA ILE A 199 13.25 -6.55 0.19
C ILE A 199 13.81 -7.53 1.22
N GLN A 200 13.78 -8.83 0.93
CA GLN A 200 14.33 -9.86 1.80
C GLN A 200 15.86 -9.76 1.91
N GLU A 201 16.56 -9.56 0.79
CA GLU A 201 18.01 -9.37 0.76
C GLU A 201 18.43 -8.12 1.54
N ASP A 202 17.74 -7.00 1.33
CA ASP A 202 18.01 -5.73 2.03
C ASP A 202 17.76 -5.88 3.56
N SER A 203 16.69 -6.58 3.96
CA SER A 203 16.37 -6.85 5.38
C SER A 203 17.41 -7.75 6.04
N LEU A 204 17.82 -8.82 5.36
CA LEU A 204 18.85 -9.75 5.85
C LEU A 204 20.19 -9.04 5.98
N GLN A 205 20.58 -8.26 4.97
CA GLN A 205 21.82 -7.48 5.01
C GLN A 205 21.82 -6.50 6.19
N PHE A 206 20.72 -5.76 6.38
CA PHE A 206 20.59 -4.83 7.49
C PHE A 206 20.72 -5.54 8.86
N ALA A 207 20.07 -6.70 9.03
CA ALA A 207 20.15 -7.47 10.27
C ALA A 207 21.56 -8.01 10.52
N GLN A 208 22.26 -8.47 9.48
CA GLN A 208 23.66 -8.93 9.56
C GLN A 208 24.59 -7.79 9.97
N GLU A 209 24.47 -6.62 9.34
CA GLU A 209 25.27 -5.43 9.67
C GLU A 209 25.05 -5.01 11.12
N LYS A 210 23.80 -5.00 11.60
CA LYS A 210 23.48 -4.64 12.99
C LYS A 210 23.98 -5.67 14.00
N ALA A 211 23.93 -6.95 13.68
CA ALA A 211 24.49 -8.01 14.52
C ALA A 211 26.01 -7.83 14.66
N ALA A 212 26.73 -7.67 13.54
CA ALA A 212 28.18 -7.44 13.54
C ALA A 212 28.59 -6.14 14.27
N GLU A 213 27.84 -5.04 14.05
CA GLU A 213 28.05 -3.78 14.78
C GLU A 213 27.90 -3.98 16.30
N SER A 214 26.85 -4.68 16.73
CA SER A 214 26.61 -4.92 18.16
C SER A 214 27.62 -5.87 18.79
N GLU A 215 28.10 -6.87 18.05
CA GLU A 215 29.18 -7.77 18.48
C GLU A 215 30.47 -6.99 18.70
N GLN A 216 30.86 -6.17 17.72
CA GLN A 216 32.06 -5.35 17.81
C GLN A 216 32.00 -4.37 18.98
N ASN A 217 30.86 -3.71 19.19
CA ASN A 217 30.65 -2.83 20.33
C ASN A 217 30.78 -3.57 21.67
N LEU A 218 30.26 -4.80 21.79
CA LEU A 218 30.42 -5.62 23.00
C LEU A 218 31.89 -5.99 23.24
N ILE A 219 32.62 -6.35 22.18
CA ILE A 219 34.05 -6.63 22.23
C ILE A 219 34.84 -5.41 22.72
N ASP A 220 34.52 -4.23 22.22
CA ASP A 220 35.24 -3.00 22.58
C ASP A 220 34.95 -2.55 24.01
N ILE A 221 33.70 -2.69 24.49
CA ILE A 221 33.38 -2.46 25.92
C ILE A 221 34.10 -3.46 26.82
N ASN A 222 34.19 -4.74 26.42
CA ASN A 222 34.95 -5.73 27.18
C ASN A 222 36.44 -5.36 27.25
N LYS A 223 37.02 -4.82 26.17
CA LYS A 223 38.40 -4.29 26.18
C LYS A 223 38.52 -3.07 27.09
N GLU A 224 37.55 -2.15 27.11
CA GLU A 224 37.53 -1.01 28.03
C GLU A 224 37.56 -1.48 29.49
N ILE A 225 36.74 -2.49 29.85
CA ILE A 225 36.74 -3.11 31.18
C ILE A 225 38.10 -3.75 31.49
N MET A 226 38.68 -4.49 30.54
CA MET A 226 40.00 -5.10 30.73
C MET A 226 41.10 -4.04 30.92
N ASN A 227 41.07 -2.96 30.14
CA ASN A 227 42.02 -1.85 30.28
C ASN A 227 41.84 -1.13 31.61
N PHE A 228 40.60 -0.88 32.04
CA PHE A 228 40.31 -0.34 33.36
C PHE A 228 40.89 -1.24 34.47
N ARG A 229 40.69 -2.56 34.39
CA ARG A 229 41.28 -3.50 35.36
C ARG A 229 42.81 -3.47 35.33
N ASN A 230 43.42 -3.53 34.15
CA ASN A 230 44.89 -3.54 34.01
C ASN A 230 45.53 -2.25 34.53
N SER A 231 44.94 -1.08 34.25
CA SER A 231 45.42 0.23 34.72
C SER A 231 45.27 0.40 36.23
N ASN A 232 44.37 -0.35 36.84
CA ASN A 232 44.16 -0.37 38.28
C ASN A 232 44.67 -1.68 38.91
N GLU A 233 45.75 -2.29 38.41
CA GLU A 233 46.41 -3.46 39.02
C GLU A 233 45.51 -4.72 39.21
N ASN A 234 44.59 -4.97 38.28
CA ASN A 234 43.57 -6.03 38.37
C ASN A 234 42.64 -5.90 39.60
N PHE A 235 42.54 -4.69 40.14
CA PHE A 235 41.64 -4.37 41.24
C PHE A 235 40.19 -4.57 40.84
N ASP A 236 39.46 -5.37 41.63
CA ASP A 236 38.01 -5.45 41.59
C ASP A 236 37.45 -4.46 42.62
N PRO A 237 36.95 -3.28 42.19
CA PRO A 237 36.50 -2.25 43.11
C PRO A 237 35.36 -2.73 44.02
N THR A 238 34.55 -3.67 43.55
CA THR A 238 33.39 -4.17 44.31
C THR A 238 33.82 -5.09 45.45
N THR A 239 34.74 -6.01 45.16
CA THR A 239 35.30 -6.93 46.16
C THR A 239 36.14 -6.18 47.19
N GLU A 240 36.97 -5.22 46.76
CA GLU A 240 37.80 -4.44 47.68
C GLU A 240 36.96 -3.50 48.53
N ALA A 241 35.99 -2.78 47.95
CA ALA A 241 35.10 -1.90 48.72
C ALA A 241 34.33 -2.69 49.79
N THR A 242 33.85 -3.89 49.46
CA THR A 242 33.19 -4.78 50.42
C THR A 242 34.15 -5.24 51.52
N GLY A 243 35.39 -5.59 51.15
CA GLY A 243 36.43 -5.98 52.11
C GLY A 243 36.80 -4.87 53.09
N VAL A 244 37.06 -3.66 52.57
CA VAL A 244 37.42 -2.48 53.37
C VAL A 244 36.26 -2.06 54.28
N MET A 245 35.02 -2.04 53.78
CA MET A 245 33.84 -1.80 54.62
C MET A 245 33.68 -2.87 55.70
N GLY A 246 33.95 -4.13 55.39
CA GLY A 246 33.92 -5.22 56.37
C GLY A 246 34.95 -5.06 57.49
N ILE A 247 36.19 -4.66 57.14
CA ILE A 247 37.24 -4.36 58.14
C ILE A 247 36.85 -3.14 58.98
N MET A 248 36.32 -2.09 58.36
CA MET A 248 35.85 -0.88 59.05
C MET A 248 34.74 -1.21 60.06
N GLN A 249 33.75 -2.00 59.64
CA GLN A 249 32.66 -2.46 60.52
C GLN A 249 33.20 -3.26 61.72
N ASN A 250 34.20 -4.12 61.50
CA ASN A 250 34.84 -4.88 62.58
C ASN A 250 35.59 -3.95 63.57
N LEU A 251 36.33 -2.97 63.06
CA LEU A 251 37.03 -1.98 63.90
C LEU A 251 36.05 -1.13 64.70
N GLU A 252 34.91 -0.75 64.12
CA GLU A 252 33.85 -0.03 64.83
C GLU A 252 33.22 -0.87 65.95
N VAL A 253 32.98 -2.17 65.70
CA VAL A 253 32.49 -3.11 66.72
C VAL A 253 33.52 -3.26 67.85
N GLU A 254 34.82 -3.39 67.54
CA GLU A 254 35.88 -3.45 68.55
C GLU A 254 35.98 -2.15 69.35
N LEU A 255 35.86 -0.99 68.69
CA LEU A 255 35.86 0.31 69.35
C LEU A 255 34.68 0.45 70.31
N ALA A 256 33.46 0.09 69.87
CA ALA A 256 32.27 0.12 70.70
C ALA A 256 32.41 -0.78 71.93
N LYS A 257 32.98 -1.99 71.75
CA LYS A 257 33.27 -2.92 72.85
C LYS A 257 34.29 -2.34 73.83
N ALA A 258 35.41 -1.79 73.35
CA ALA A 258 36.44 -1.18 74.18
C ALA A 258 35.90 0.04 74.96
N GLN A 259 35.03 0.85 74.34
CA GLN A 259 34.36 1.97 75.01
C GLN A 259 33.38 1.50 76.09
N ALA A 260 32.62 0.44 75.83
CA ALA A 260 31.70 -0.15 76.82
C ALA A 260 32.48 -0.74 78.02
N GLU A 261 33.57 -1.46 77.78
CA GLU A 261 34.44 -2.01 78.83
C GLU A 261 35.06 -0.92 79.70
N ARG A 262 35.53 0.17 79.07
CA ARG A 262 36.01 1.35 79.80
C ARG A 262 34.91 1.97 80.66
N LYS A 263 33.70 2.11 80.13
CA LYS A 263 32.56 2.69 80.87
C LYS A 263 32.24 1.86 82.12
N ALA A 264 32.21 0.54 82.00
CA ALA A 264 32.02 -0.35 83.14
C ALA A 264 33.18 -0.26 84.15
N ALA A 265 34.43 -0.16 83.68
CA ALA A 265 35.58 0.01 84.57
C ALA A 265 35.54 1.30 85.39
N LEU A 266 34.99 2.39 84.83
CA LEU A 266 34.86 3.67 85.53
C LEU A 266 33.85 3.65 86.70
N GLU A 267 33.01 2.62 86.81
CA GLU A 267 32.15 2.43 87.98
C GLU A 267 32.95 2.00 89.22
N PHE A 268 34.11 1.37 89.02
CA PHE A 268 34.94 0.80 90.08
C PHE A 268 36.31 1.46 90.22
N TYR A 269 36.81 2.10 89.16
CA TYR A 269 38.15 2.69 89.11
C TYR A 269 38.09 4.19 88.79
N ASN A 270 39.03 4.96 89.35
CA ASN A 270 39.16 6.37 89.01
C ASN A 270 39.68 6.57 87.57
N GLN A 271 39.43 7.75 86.99
CA GLN A 271 39.82 8.08 85.62
C GLN A 271 41.33 8.00 85.36
N ASN A 272 42.15 8.19 86.39
CA ASN A 272 43.61 8.21 86.28
C ASN A 272 44.27 6.85 86.61
N SER A 273 43.48 5.81 86.85
CA SER A 273 44.01 4.49 87.20
C SER A 273 44.78 3.90 86.02
N PRO A 274 45.87 3.14 86.27
CA PRO A 274 46.63 2.50 85.19
C PRO A 274 45.76 1.63 84.25
N LYS A 275 44.71 1.00 84.79
CA LYS A 275 43.76 0.19 84.04
C LYS A 275 42.94 1.02 83.04
N VAL A 276 42.39 2.16 83.48
CA VAL A 276 41.61 3.07 82.61
C VAL A 276 42.51 3.75 81.58
N GLN A 277 43.76 4.10 81.94
CA GLN A 277 44.72 4.67 81.00
C GLN A 277 45.08 3.70 79.86
N SER A 278 45.26 2.41 80.17
CA SER A 278 45.47 1.36 79.17
C SER A 278 44.28 1.23 78.21
N MET A 279 43.05 1.22 78.72
CA MET A 279 41.83 1.22 77.89
C MET A 279 41.71 2.47 77.01
N ASN A 280 42.09 3.64 77.53
CA ASN A 280 42.13 4.89 76.74
C ASN A 280 43.18 4.85 75.63
N ALA A 281 44.32 4.17 75.85
CA ALA A 281 45.31 3.97 74.80
C ALA A 281 44.78 3.04 73.70
N GLN A 282 44.08 1.96 74.07
CA GLN A 282 43.46 1.03 73.13
C GLN A 282 42.35 1.70 72.30
N ILE A 283 41.47 2.48 72.93
CA ILE A 283 40.42 3.25 72.24
C ILE A 283 41.04 4.24 71.24
N ARG A 284 42.11 4.96 71.63
CA ARG A 284 42.81 5.88 70.72
C ARG A 284 43.47 5.15 69.56
N ALA A 285 44.06 3.98 69.80
CA ALA A 285 44.65 3.16 68.73
C ALA A 285 43.58 2.72 67.72
N LEU A 286 42.43 2.22 68.20
CA LEU A 286 41.30 1.84 67.34
C LEU A 286 40.72 3.04 66.58
N GLN A 287 40.56 4.19 67.23
CA GLN A 287 40.10 5.43 66.57
C GLN A 287 41.07 5.89 65.47
N ASN A 288 42.37 5.85 65.74
CA ASN A 288 43.37 6.19 64.73
C ASN A 288 43.31 5.20 63.56
N GLN A 289 43.18 3.90 63.83
CA GLN A 289 43.09 2.88 62.80
C GLN A 289 41.83 3.02 61.92
N ILE A 290 40.69 3.42 62.49
CA ILE A 290 39.47 3.76 61.74
C ILE A 290 39.68 5.01 60.89
N ASN A 291 40.33 6.05 61.44
CA ASN A 291 40.61 7.28 60.70
C ASN A 291 41.60 7.04 59.54
N ASP A 292 42.63 6.21 59.76
CA ASP A 292 43.59 5.82 58.74
C ASP A 292 42.91 5.03 57.62
N MET A 293 41.98 4.12 57.97
CA MET A 293 41.18 3.38 57.00
C MET A 293 40.24 4.30 56.19
N ASN A 294 39.59 5.27 56.84
CA ASN A 294 38.77 6.29 56.17
C ASN A 294 39.60 7.15 55.21
N ALA A 295 40.81 7.54 55.63
CA ALA A 295 41.74 8.28 54.78
C ALA A 295 42.22 7.44 53.60
N GLN A 296 42.39 6.12 53.77
CA GLN A 296 42.73 5.19 52.70
C GLN A 296 41.62 5.05 51.66
N VAL A 297 40.36 5.02 52.09
CA VAL A 297 39.19 5.01 51.18
C VAL A 297 39.08 6.31 50.39
N ALA A 298 39.42 7.44 51.01
CA ALA A 298 39.35 8.77 50.38
C ALA A 298 40.59 9.14 49.55
N THR A 299 41.75 8.55 49.82
CA THR A 299 43.06 9.14 49.44
C THR A 299 44.17 8.12 49.18
N LYS A 300 43.89 6.94 48.63
CA LYS A 300 44.99 6.05 48.19
C LYS A 300 45.52 6.52 46.83
N GLU A 301 46.62 7.29 46.83
CA GLU A 301 47.56 7.60 45.72
C GLU A 301 47.01 7.50 44.27
N GLY A 302 45.81 8.03 44.04
CA GLY A 302 44.98 7.82 42.85
C GLY A 302 43.58 8.42 43.03
N ALA A 303 42.67 8.15 42.08
CA ALA A 303 41.28 8.60 42.20
C ALA A 303 40.60 8.00 43.45
N PRO A 304 39.70 8.72 44.15
CA PRO A 304 38.98 8.20 45.30
C PRO A 304 38.32 6.84 45.00
N LEU A 305 38.29 5.91 45.96
CA LEU A 305 37.68 4.58 45.76
C LEU A 305 36.22 4.69 45.27
N SER A 306 35.51 5.73 45.70
CA SER A 306 34.17 6.06 45.22
C SER A 306 34.11 6.38 43.73
N GLN A 307 35.10 7.09 43.18
CA GLN A 307 35.18 7.43 41.76
C GLN A 307 35.52 6.19 40.91
N LEU A 308 36.45 5.35 41.38
CA LEU A 308 36.76 4.08 40.72
C LEU A 308 35.56 3.13 40.68
N LEU A 309 34.77 3.10 41.75
CA LEU A 309 33.54 2.30 41.80
C LEU A 309 32.48 2.84 40.83
N GLU A 310 32.30 4.17 40.76
CA GLU A 310 31.37 4.82 39.82
C GLU A 310 31.75 4.56 38.35
N ASP A 311 33.03 4.70 38.00
CA ASP A 311 33.55 4.42 36.67
C ASP A 311 33.35 2.94 36.28
N TYR A 312 33.62 2.02 37.23
CA TYR A 312 33.43 0.59 37.01
C TYR A 312 31.96 0.20 36.84
N GLU A 313 31.06 0.71 37.68
CA GLU A 313 29.61 0.47 37.55
C GLU A 313 29.07 1.03 36.22
N THR A 314 29.60 2.17 35.75
CA THR A 314 29.28 2.73 34.44
C THR A 314 29.71 1.79 33.31
N LEU A 315 30.94 1.26 33.36
CA LEU A 315 31.42 0.28 32.37
C LEU A 315 30.62 -1.02 32.38
N LYS A 316 30.23 -1.50 33.57
CA LYS A 316 29.41 -2.69 33.74
C LYS A 316 27.99 -2.48 33.18
N ALA A 317 27.37 -1.34 33.45
CA ALA A 317 26.08 -0.98 32.87
C ALA A 317 26.14 -0.90 31.33
N LYS A 318 27.23 -0.35 30.77
CA LYS A 318 27.48 -0.35 29.31
C LYS A 318 27.59 -1.78 28.77
N GLN A 319 28.30 -2.67 29.48
CA GLN A 319 28.45 -4.08 29.09
C GLN A 319 27.10 -4.79 29.07
N ASP A 320 26.29 -4.63 30.11
CA ASP A 320 24.95 -5.23 30.21
C ASP A 320 24.04 -4.73 29.08
N PHE A 321 24.05 -3.42 28.82
CA PHE A 321 23.29 -2.84 27.70
C PHE A 321 23.76 -3.36 26.34
N ALA A 322 25.08 -3.46 26.14
CA ALA A 322 25.65 -3.99 24.90
C ALA A 322 25.32 -5.47 24.69
N LEU A 323 25.34 -6.28 25.76
CA LEU A 323 24.95 -7.68 25.72
C LEU A 323 23.47 -7.84 25.37
N GLN A 324 22.59 -7.06 26.01
CA GLN A 324 21.16 -7.09 25.70
C GLN A 324 20.87 -6.64 24.26
N ARG A 325 21.59 -5.62 23.78
CA ARG A 325 21.51 -5.19 22.37
C ARG A 325 21.96 -6.29 21.42
N TYR A 326 23.09 -6.94 21.69
CA TYR A 326 23.60 -8.06 20.88
C TYR A 326 22.62 -9.25 20.85
N GLN A 327 22.01 -9.61 21.98
CA GLN A 327 20.98 -10.65 22.01
C GLN A 327 19.77 -10.27 21.15
N THR A 328 19.33 -9.01 21.20
CA THR A 328 18.20 -8.52 20.40
C THR A 328 18.51 -8.54 18.90
N THR A 329 19.72 -8.12 18.50
CA THR A 329 20.14 -8.15 17.08
C THR A 329 20.31 -9.57 16.56
N LEU A 330 20.76 -10.53 17.38
CA LEU A 330 20.78 -11.94 17.01
C LEU A 330 19.39 -12.51 16.75
N VAL A 331 18.40 -12.19 17.60
CA VAL A 331 16.99 -12.60 17.37
C VAL A 331 16.46 -11.97 16.08
N SER A 332 16.78 -10.70 15.83
CA SER A 332 16.41 -10.02 14.58
C SER A 332 17.06 -10.67 13.35
N LEU A 333 18.32 -11.08 13.45
CA LEU A 333 19.04 -11.77 12.37
C LEU A 333 18.42 -13.14 12.08
N GLU A 334 18.14 -13.93 13.11
CA GLU A 334 17.47 -15.23 12.95
C GLU A 334 16.09 -15.06 12.29
N THR A 335 15.33 -14.06 12.72
CA THR A 335 14.03 -13.73 12.12
C THR A 335 14.18 -13.37 10.64
N ALA A 336 15.14 -12.51 10.29
CA ALA A 336 15.40 -12.12 8.91
C ALA A 336 15.86 -13.32 8.05
N GLN A 337 16.65 -14.24 8.60
CA GLN A 337 17.05 -15.47 7.91
C GLN A 337 15.86 -16.40 7.65
N LEU A 338 14.98 -16.59 8.63
CA LEU A 338 13.75 -17.38 8.47
C LEU A 338 12.80 -16.75 7.44
N GLU A 339 12.72 -15.43 7.41
CA GLU A 339 11.92 -14.70 6.42
C GLU A 339 12.51 -14.78 5.01
N ALA A 340 13.82 -14.67 4.85
CA ALA A 340 14.52 -14.80 3.58
C ALA A 340 14.40 -16.20 2.97
N GLN A 341 14.19 -17.24 3.80
CA GLN A 341 13.93 -18.60 3.32
C GLN A 341 12.49 -18.80 2.82
N LYS A 342 11.57 -17.89 3.11
CA LYS A 342 10.14 -17.98 2.73
C LYS A 342 9.81 -17.06 1.56
N LYS A 343 8.81 -17.44 0.75
CA LYS A 343 8.29 -16.59 -0.32
C LYS A 343 7.23 -15.64 0.23
N GLN A 344 7.66 -14.48 0.73
CA GLN A 344 6.74 -13.54 1.40
C GLN A 344 5.69 -12.95 0.47
N LYS A 345 6.01 -12.66 -0.81
CA LYS A 345 5.05 -12.11 -1.76
C LYS A 345 5.14 -12.80 -3.11
N TYR A 346 4.00 -13.24 -3.63
CA TYR A 346 3.89 -13.82 -4.96
C TYR A 346 2.54 -13.50 -5.58
N LEU A 347 2.51 -13.54 -6.92
CA LEU A 347 1.30 -13.36 -7.70
C LEU A 347 0.62 -14.71 -7.87
N ILE A 348 -0.67 -14.79 -7.52
CA ILE A 348 -1.50 -15.96 -7.77
C ILE A 348 -2.39 -15.70 -8.98
N ARG A 349 -2.26 -16.55 -9.99
CA ARG A 349 -3.12 -16.56 -11.17
C ARG A 349 -4.42 -17.29 -10.80
N ILE A 350 -5.51 -16.56 -10.67
CA ILE A 350 -6.85 -17.12 -10.36
C ILE A 350 -7.50 -17.63 -11.64
N VAL A 351 -7.31 -16.88 -12.73
CA VAL A 351 -7.77 -17.23 -14.08
C VAL A 351 -6.64 -16.96 -15.05
N GLU A 352 -6.22 -18.00 -15.79
CA GLU A 352 -5.22 -17.87 -16.85
C GLU A 352 -5.76 -17.06 -18.05
N PRO A 353 -4.88 -16.42 -18.86
CA PRO A 353 -5.30 -15.73 -20.07
C PRO A 353 -6.14 -16.61 -21.01
N THR A 354 -7.40 -16.21 -21.18
CA THR A 354 -8.37 -16.94 -22.00
C THR A 354 -8.10 -16.74 -23.50
N LEU A 355 -8.14 -17.81 -24.28
CA LEU A 355 -8.19 -17.71 -25.75
C LEU A 355 -9.61 -17.32 -26.20
N PRO A 356 -9.84 -16.12 -26.77
CA PRO A 356 -11.20 -15.68 -27.11
C PRO A 356 -11.73 -16.42 -28.34
N GLU A 357 -12.91 -17.03 -28.24
CA GLU A 357 -13.55 -17.74 -29.37
C GLU A 357 -14.22 -16.77 -30.36
N ASP A 358 -14.85 -15.71 -29.85
CA ASP A 358 -15.56 -14.70 -30.63
C ASP A 358 -14.97 -13.29 -30.46
N ALA A 359 -15.16 -12.44 -31.46
CA ALA A 359 -14.82 -11.02 -31.39
C ALA A 359 -15.76 -10.30 -30.41
N ALA A 360 -15.22 -9.80 -29.31
CA ALA A 360 -16.00 -9.13 -28.27
C ALA A 360 -16.41 -7.70 -28.67
N GLU A 361 -15.59 -7.04 -29.48
CA GLU A 361 -15.83 -5.66 -29.94
C GLU A 361 -15.62 -5.55 -31.48
N PRO A 362 -16.40 -4.72 -32.20
CA PRO A 362 -17.61 -4.03 -31.74
C PRO A 362 -18.83 -4.96 -31.77
N GLN A 363 -19.76 -4.78 -30.84
CA GLN A 363 -21.08 -5.43 -30.91
C GLN A 363 -21.88 -4.86 -32.09
N ARG A 364 -21.63 -5.36 -33.30
CA ARG A 364 -22.06 -4.77 -34.58
C ARG A 364 -23.57 -4.46 -34.63
N LEU A 365 -24.40 -5.37 -34.12
CA LEU A 365 -25.86 -5.20 -34.06
C LEU A 365 -26.27 -4.11 -33.07
N TYR A 366 -25.78 -4.19 -31.83
CA TYR A 366 -26.07 -3.18 -30.80
C TYR A 366 -25.59 -1.78 -31.21
N ALA A 367 -24.38 -1.67 -31.77
CA ALA A 367 -23.83 -0.41 -32.25
C ALA A 367 -24.67 0.19 -33.38
N THR A 368 -25.07 -0.61 -34.37
CA THR A 368 -25.89 -0.15 -35.50
C THR A 368 -27.28 0.32 -35.03
N ILE A 369 -27.92 -0.44 -34.14
CA ILE A 369 -29.23 -0.07 -33.56
C ILE A 369 -29.11 1.22 -32.74
N THR A 370 -28.05 1.35 -31.93
CA THR A 370 -27.82 2.54 -31.10
C THR A 370 -27.64 3.80 -31.95
N VAL A 371 -26.84 3.71 -33.02
CA VAL A 371 -26.66 4.84 -33.95
C VAL A 371 -27.97 5.20 -34.65
N PHE A 372 -28.76 4.20 -35.05
CA PHE A 372 -30.08 4.43 -35.65
C PHE A 372 -31.03 5.19 -34.71
N PHE A 373 -31.12 4.78 -33.44
CA PHE A 373 -31.93 5.49 -32.45
C PHE A 373 -31.41 6.90 -32.13
N LEU A 374 -30.08 7.08 -32.05
CA LEU A 374 -29.48 8.41 -31.86
C LEU A 374 -29.82 9.36 -33.01
N LEU A 375 -29.74 8.89 -34.26
CA LEU A 375 -30.13 9.68 -35.43
C LEU A 375 -31.63 10.01 -35.42
N LEU A 376 -32.47 9.08 -34.96
CA LEU A 376 -33.93 9.30 -34.84
C LEU A 376 -34.25 10.37 -33.78
N ILE A 377 -33.59 10.30 -32.62
CA ILE A 377 -33.74 11.30 -31.55
C ILE A 377 -33.23 12.67 -32.03
N GLY A 378 -32.04 12.71 -32.63
CA GLY A 378 -31.46 13.93 -33.17
C GLY A 378 -32.34 14.59 -34.23
N TYR A 379 -32.91 13.79 -35.14
CA TYR A 379 -33.87 14.25 -36.13
C TYR A 379 -35.14 14.82 -35.47
N SER A 380 -35.66 14.15 -34.45
CA SER A 380 -36.86 14.58 -33.73
C SER A 380 -36.64 15.94 -33.05
N ILE A 381 -35.50 16.13 -32.39
CA ILE A 381 -35.14 17.40 -31.74
C ILE A 381 -34.94 18.51 -32.78
N GLY A 382 -34.16 18.25 -33.84
CA GLY A 382 -33.92 19.22 -34.90
C GLY A 382 -35.22 19.67 -35.57
N ARG A 383 -36.17 18.74 -35.74
CA ARG A 383 -37.49 19.06 -36.26
C ARG A 383 -38.32 19.90 -35.31
N LEU A 384 -38.35 19.57 -34.01
CA LEU A 384 -39.05 20.39 -33.02
C LEU A 384 -38.53 21.84 -33.00
N ILE A 385 -37.21 22.02 -33.15
CA ILE A 385 -36.60 23.34 -33.23
C ILE A 385 -37.04 24.08 -34.50
N LEU A 386 -37.04 23.41 -35.67
CA LEU A 386 -37.49 24.02 -36.92
C LEU A 386 -38.99 24.39 -36.89
N ASP A 387 -39.82 23.53 -36.30
CA ASP A 387 -41.24 23.78 -36.14
C ASP A 387 -41.47 24.95 -35.15
N ALA A 388 -40.72 25.03 -34.05
CA ALA A 388 -40.78 26.16 -33.11
C ALA A 388 -40.31 27.49 -33.72
N LEU A 389 -39.24 27.48 -34.51
CA LEU A 389 -38.76 28.68 -35.23
C LEU A 389 -39.78 29.13 -36.28
N ARG A 390 -40.42 28.19 -36.97
CA ARG A 390 -41.44 28.50 -37.97
C ARG A 390 -42.69 29.10 -37.34
N ASP A 391 -43.12 28.57 -36.19
CA ASP A 391 -44.28 29.08 -35.45
C ASP A 391 -44.00 30.46 -34.85
N SER A 392 -42.73 30.77 -34.52
CA SER A 392 -42.32 32.11 -34.07
C SER A 392 -42.25 33.17 -35.18
N MET A 393 -42.27 32.76 -36.44
CA MET A 393 -42.13 33.63 -37.62
C MET A 393 -43.44 33.83 -38.40
N ILE A 394 -44.50 33.10 -38.02
CA ILE A 394 -45.89 33.28 -38.48
C ILE A 394 -46.60 34.14 -37.43
#